data_AF-A0A8T3TS58-F1
#
_entry.id   AF-A0A8T3TS58-F1
#
_cell.length_a   1.000
_cell.length_b   1.000
_cell.length_c   1.000
_cell.angle_alpha   90.00
_cell.angle_beta   90.00
_cell.angle_gamma   90.00
#
_symmetry.space_group_name_H-M   'P 1'
#
loop_
_entity.id
_entity.type
_entity.pdbx_description
1 polymer ?
#
loop_
_entity_poly.entity_id
_entity_poly.type
_entity_poly.pdbx_seq_one_letter_code
_entity_poly.pdbx_strand_id
1 'polypeptide(L)'
;MTQEGRLGALAVAGLGAFVLFMIVVGSLGGTRPEVDPLSVEEALAGGPPAEQWGSDELYVTGWYAELDGDCAGDKGGADASVAWLQRDCPLRVILPFQPEADVTQDELLRSGLRLAGPLGNVFPSRAEPGGPNLRGQQLVFVGAFADARSSACVPERVERCRNTFVVTDYDELVR
;
A
#
# COMPACT_ATOMS: atom_id res chain seq x y z
N MET A 1 15.57 40.16 46.14
CA MET A 1 15.52 39.22 44.99
C MET A 1 16.67 39.62 44.06
N THR A 2 17.75 38.86 44.05
CA THR A 2 18.98 39.17 43.31
C THR A 2 18.76 39.01 41.80
N GLN A 3 19.51 39.78 41.00
CA GLN A 3 19.38 39.85 39.55
C GLN A 3 19.52 38.48 38.86
N GLU A 4 20.28 37.58 39.47
CA GLU A 4 20.45 36.18 39.06
C GLU A 4 19.18 35.34 39.20
N GLY A 5 18.37 35.58 40.25
CA GLY A 5 17.10 34.86 40.46
C GLY A 5 16.03 35.23 39.41
N ARG A 6 16.08 36.45 38.87
CA ARG A 6 15.18 36.90 37.78
C ARG A 6 15.54 36.28 36.44
N LEU A 7 16.83 36.09 36.16
CA LEU A 7 17.32 35.40 34.96
C LEU A 7 16.96 33.91 34.99
N GLY A 8 17.11 33.25 36.13
CA GLY A 8 16.69 31.84 36.31
C GLY A 8 15.18 31.65 36.13
N ALA A 9 14.36 32.54 36.70
CA ALA A 9 12.91 32.46 36.55
C ALA A 9 12.44 32.69 35.09
N LEU A 10 13.07 33.62 34.37
CA LEU A 10 12.78 33.88 32.96
C LEU A 10 13.15 32.69 32.07
N ALA A 11 14.28 32.02 32.35
CA ALA A 11 14.70 30.83 31.61
C ALA A 11 13.70 29.67 31.77
N VAL A 12 13.23 29.42 33.00
CA VAL A 12 12.25 28.36 33.29
C VAL A 12 10.89 28.68 32.65
N ALA A 13 10.43 29.93 32.73
CA ALA A 13 9.18 30.35 32.09
C ALA A 13 9.25 30.21 30.55
N GLY A 14 10.40 30.58 29.95
CA GLY A 14 10.62 30.42 28.51
C GLY A 14 10.62 28.95 28.08
N LEU A 15 11.26 28.08 28.85
CA LEU A 15 11.28 26.64 28.58
C LEU A 15 9.88 26.03 28.70
N GLY A 16 9.11 26.40 29.74
CA GLY A 16 7.74 25.95 29.94
C GLY A 16 6.81 26.38 28.81
N ALA A 17 6.92 27.62 28.35
CA ALA A 17 6.15 28.14 27.21
C ALA A 17 6.51 27.42 25.90
N PHE A 18 7.79 27.10 25.70
CA PHE A 18 8.25 26.36 24.52
C PHE A 18 7.73 24.92 24.49
N VAL A 19 7.77 24.21 25.64
CA VAL A 19 7.22 22.86 25.77
C VAL A 19 5.71 22.86 25.55
N LEU A 20 4.99 23.83 26.13
CA LEU A 20 3.56 23.98 25.92
C LEU A 20 3.23 24.25 24.45
N PHE A 21 4.01 25.11 23.78
CA PHE A 21 3.86 25.39 22.36
C PHE A 21 4.11 24.14 21.50
N MET A 22 5.16 23.37 21.78
CA MET A 22 5.41 22.09 21.12
C MET A 22 4.25 21.10 21.28
N ILE A 23 3.66 21.01 22.47
CA ILE A 23 2.51 20.12 22.73
C ILE A 23 1.27 20.60 21.97
N VAL A 24 0.96 21.91 22.01
CA VAL A 24 -0.21 22.47 21.33
C VAL A 24 -0.07 22.37 19.82
N VAL A 25 1.10 22.68 19.26
CA VAL A 25 1.35 22.56 17.81
C VAL A 25 1.38 21.10 17.38
N GLY A 26 1.97 20.20 18.17
CA GLY A 26 1.92 18.75 17.92
C GLY A 26 0.51 18.17 18.00
N SER A 27 -0.32 18.68 18.91
CA SER A 27 -1.74 18.32 19.08
C SER A 27 -2.65 18.87 17.98
N LEU A 28 -2.20 19.89 17.23
CA LEU A 28 -2.90 20.43 16.06
C LEU A 28 -2.53 19.70 14.76
N GLY A 29 -1.68 18.66 14.85
CA GLY A 29 -1.53 17.69 13.77
C GLY A 29 -2.88 17.05 13.52
N GLY A 30 -3.55 17.50 12.46
CA GLY A 30 -4.93 17.13 12.15
C GLY A 30 -5.12 15.63 12.29
N THR A 31 -6.19 15.24 12.98
CA THR A 31 -6.76 13.91 12.84
C THR A 31 -6.91 13.67 11.35
N ARG A 32 -6.01 12.85 10.76
CA ARG A 32 -6.25 12.32 9.42
C ARG A 32 -7.67 11.77 9.47
N PRO A 33 -8.55 12.13 8.52
CA PRO A 33 -9.86 11.51 8.46
C PRO A 33 -9.62 10.01 8.57
N GLU A 34 -10.34 9.36 9.48
CA GLU A 34 -10.30 7.91 9.61
C GLU A 34 -10.89 7.38 8.31
N VAL A 35 -10.02 7.11 7.34
CA VAL A 35 -10.43 6.58 6.05
C VAL A 35 -10.74 5.11 6.33
N ASP A 36 -12.03 4.79 6.36
CA ASP A 36 -12.49 3.42 6.49
C ASP A 36 -12.00 2.63 5.26
N PRO A 37 -11.10 1.64 5.44
CA PRO A 37 -10.52 0.94 4.31
C PRO A 37 -11.55 0.05 3.63
N LEU A 38 -11.53 0.05 2.30
CA LEU A 38 -12.33 -0.86 1.48
C LEU A 38 -11.82 -2.30 1.64
N SER A 39 -12.74 -3.24 1.80
CA SER A 39 -12.41 -4.66 1.65
C SER A 39 -12.05 -5.00 0.19
N VAL A 40 -11.34 -6.10 -0.01
CA VAL A 40 -11.03 -6.59 -1.37
C VAL A 40 -12.31 -6.93 -2.13
N GLU A 41 -13.33 -7.47 -1.45
CA GLU A 41 -14.63 -7.76 -2.05
C GLU A 41 -15.32 -6.49 -2.56
N GLU A 42 -15.32 -5.41 -1.76
CA GLU A 42 -15.91 -4.13 -2.17
C GLU A 42 -15.17 -3.50 -3.34
N ALA A 43 -13.84 -3.60 -3.36
CA ALA A 43 -13.03 -3.12 -4.48
C ALA A 43 -13.36 -3.85 -5.79
N LEU A 44 -13.85 -5.09 -5.72
CA LEU A 44 -14.16 -5.95 -6.88
C LEU A 44 -15.67 -6.06 -7.21
N ALA A 45 -16.56 -5.62 -6.34
CA ALA A 45 -18.01 -5.89 -6.43
C ALA A 45 -18.72 -5.23 -7.63
N GLY A 46 -18.17 -4.13 -8.17
CA GLY A 46 -18.83 -3.29 -9.19
C GLY A 46 -18.41 -3.56 -10.64
N GLY A 47 -17.56 -4.56 -10.90
CA GLY A 47 -16.98 -4.80 -12.22
C GLY A 47 -15.48 -4.46 -12.26
N PRO A 48 -14.92 -4.04 -13.41
CA PRO A 48 -13.51 -3.68 -13.51
C PRO A 48 -13.17 -2.52 -12.56
N PRO A 49 -12.26 -2.69 -11.59
CA PRO A 49 -11.98 -1.66 -10.59
C PRO A 49 -11.54 -0.31 -11.19
N ALA A 50 -10.87 -0.34 -12.35
CA ALA A 50 -10.45 0.88 -13.04
C ALA A 50 -11.62 1.74 -13.55
N GLU A 51 -12.76 1.13 -13.86
CA GLU A 51 -13.96 1.85 -14.29
C GLU A 51 -14.72 2.43 -13.11
N GLN A 52 -14.71 1.72 -11.97
CA GLN A 52 -15.43 2.12 -10.77
C GLN A 52 -14.69 3.22 -9.99
N TRP A 53 -13.39 3.03 -9.78
CA TRP A 53 -12.59 3.86 -8.86
C TRP A 53 -11.59 4.76 -9.57
N GLY A 54 -11.32 4.52 -10.86
CA GLY A 54 -10.40 5.34 -11.64
C GLY A 54 -9.03 5.50 -10.96
N SER A 55 -8.56 6.73 -10.89
CA SER A 55 -7.28 7.10 -10.27
C SER A 55 -7.42 7.65 -8.85
N ASP A 56 -8.56 7.41 -8.19
CA ASP A 56 -8.77 7.88 -6.82
C ASP A 56 -7.87 7.10 -5.86
N GLU A 57 -7.31 7.80 -4.85
CA GLU A 57 -6.54 7.15 -3.79
C GLU A 57 -7.48 6.35 -2.90
N LEU A 58 -7.19 5.06 -2.75
CA LEU A 58 -7.94 4.12 -1.94
C LEU A 58 -7.04 3.51 -0.87
N TYR A 59 -7.72 3.05 0.18
CA TYR A 59 -7.16 2.27 1.27
C TYR A 59 -7.84 0.91 1.18
N VAL A 60 -7.10 -0.14 0.84
CA VAL A 60 -7.65 -1.48 0.64
C VAL A 60 -7.09 -2.42 1.70
N THR A 61 -7.97 -3.01 2.50
CA THR A 61 -7.60 -3.97 3.56
C THR A 61 -7.73 -5.41 3.08
N GLY A 62 -6.78 -6.26 3.47
CA GLY A 62 -6.83 -7.69 3.16
C GLY A 62 -5.51 -8.43 3.40
N TRP A 63 -5.47 -9.68 2.97
CA TRP A 63 -4.35 -10.61 3.19
C TRP A 63 -3.35 -10.56 2.05
N TYR A 64 -2.12 -10.14 2.34
CA TYR A 64 -1.07 -10.05 1.34
C TYR A 64 -0.47 -11.42 1.00
N ALA A 65 -0.32 -11.68 -0.30
CA ALA A 65 0.42 -12.82 -0.84
C ALA A 65 1.37 -12.39 -1.96
N GLU A 66 2.61 -12.89 -1.92
CA GLU A 66 3.61 -12.74 -3.00
C GLU A 66 4.12 -14.10 -3.47
N LEU A 67 4.04 -14.38 -4.77
CA LEU A 67 4.68 -15.51 -5.45
C LEU A 67 5.85 -15.03 -6.31
N ASP A 68 7.06 -15.50 -6.02
CA ASP A 68 8.27 -15.20 -6.83
C ASP A 68 9.04 -16.47 -7.25
N GLY A 69 8.76 -17.63 -6.63
CA GLY A 69 9.43 -18.91 -6.92
C GLY A 69 8.67 -19.81 -7.91
N ASP A 70 7.36 -19.95 -7.70
CA ASP A 70 6.51 -20.85 -8.48
C ASP A 70 5.58 -20.12 -9.46
N CYS A 71 5.70 -18.79 -9.53
CA CYS A 71 4.94 -18.02 -10.49
C CYS A 71 5.45 -18.26 -11.91
N ALA A 72 4.53 -18.30 -12.86
CA ALA A 72 4.81 -18.40 -14.28
C ALA A 72 4.45 -17.08 -14.98
N GLY A 73 5.38 -16.55 -15.78
CA GLY A 73 5.17 -15.35 -16.57
C GLY A 73 6.45 -14.56 -16.80
N ASP A 74 6.34 -13.44 -17.52
CA ASP A 74 7.49 -12.55 -17.73
C ASP A 74 7.69 -11.53 -16.60
N LYS A 75 8.87 -10.92 -16.61
CA LYS A 75 9.29 -9.90 -15.63
C LYS A 75 8.82 -8.49 -15.98
N GLY A 76 7.83 -8.38 -16.87
CA GLY A 76 7.46 -7.15 -17.55
C GLY A 76 8.21 -7.05 -18.87
N GLY A 77 7.51 -6.59 -19.90
CA GLY A 77 8.06 -6.44 -21.26
C GLY A 77 9.31 -5.55 -21.35
N ALA A 78 9.79 -5.32 -22.57
CA ALA A 78 11.06 -4.65 -22.81
C ALA A 78 11.14 -3.19 -22.30
N ASP A 79 10.00 -2.51 -22.13
CA ASP A 79 9.96 -1.14 -21.62
C ASP A 79 10.05 -1.11 -20.08
N ALA A 80 11.22 -0.71 -19.58
CA ALA A 80 11.50 -0.59 -18.15
C ALA A 80 10.60 0.42 -17.42
N SER A 81 10.04 1.41 -18.12
CA SER A 81 9.19 2.45 -17.50
C SER A 81 7.82 1.89 -17.05
N VAL A 82 7.37 0.80 -17.66
CA VAL A 82 6.08 0.14 -17.39
C VAL A 82 6.23 -1.34 -17.02
N ALA A 83 7.42 -1.93 -17.13
CA ALA A 83 7.69 -3.34 -16.81
C ALA A 83 7.17 -3.75 -15.43
N TRP A 84 7.27 -2.87 -14.42
CA TRP A 84 6.76 -3.12 -13.07
C TRP A 84 5.23 -3.28 -13.00
N LEU A 85 4.47 -2.68 -13.91
CA LEU A 85 3.01 -2.73 -13.96
C LEU A 85 2.52 -3.96 -14.74
N GLN A 86 3.22 -4.32 -15.81
CA GLN A 86 2.82 -5.42 -16.69
C GLN A 86 3.48 -6.77 -16.37
N ARG A 87 4.41 -6.83 -15.41
CA ARG A 87 5.08 -8.08 -14.99
C ARG A 87 4.08 -9.08 -14.44
N ASP A 88 4.25 -10.35 -14.78
CA ASP A 88 3.48 -11.46 -14.21
C ASP A 88 4.21 -12.11 -13.03
N CYS A 89 5.53 -11.92 -12.94
CA CYS A 89 6.37 -12.43 -11.85
C CYS A 89 7.31 -11.34 -11.28
N PRO A 90 7.42 -11.21 -9.94
CA PRO A 90 6.59 -11.87 -8.93
C PRO A 90 5.12 -11.43 -8.98
N LEU A 91 4.19 -12.36 -8.77
CA LEU A 91 2.79 -12.03 -8.60
C LEU A 91 2.56 -11.54 -7.17
N ARG A 92 1.93 -10.38 -7.03
CA ARG A 92 1.49 -9.84 -5.75
C ARG A 92 -0.01 -9.64 -5.78
N VAL A 93 -0.69 -10.10 -4.74
CA VAL A 93 -2.12 -9.89 -4.57
C VAL A 93 -2.45 -9.53 -3.13
N ILE A 94 -3.56 -8.84 -2.95
CA ILE A 94 -4.26 -8.73 -1.68
C ILE A 94 -5.57 -9.51 -1.78
N LEU A 95 -5.88 -10.29 -0.75
CA LEU A 95 -6.99 -11.24 -0.74
C LEU A 95 -8.03 -10.90 0.33
N PRO A 96 -9.31 -11.22 0.11
CA PRO A 96 -10.36 -11.01 1.11
C PRO A 96 -10.19 -11.89 2.35
N PHE A 97 -9.71 -13.12 2.15
CA PHE A 97 -9.50 -14.12 3.19
C PHE A 97 -8.07 -14.61 3.19
N GLN A 98 -7.62 -15.13 4.33
CA GLN A 98 -6.31 -15.76 4.43
C GLN A 98 -6.30 -17.02 3.55
N PRO A 99 -5.44 -17.09 2.53
CA PRO A 99 -5.35 -18.28 1.69
C PRO A 99 -4.64 -19.41 2.45
N GLU A 100 -4.85 -20.64 1.99
CA GLU A 100 -4.04 -21.79 2.39
C GLU A 100 -2.61 -21.65 1.87
N ALA A 101 -1.67 -22.40 2.45
CA ALA A 101 -0.25 -22.27 2.10
C ALA A 101 0.07 -22.79 0.67
N ASP A 102 -0.78 -23.62 0.09
CA ASP A 102 -0.61 -24.34 -1.17
C ASP A 102 -1.45 -23.79 -2.33
N VAL A 103 -1.80 -22.50 -2.30
CA VAL A 103 -2.56 -21.84 -3.37
C VAL A 103 -1.75 -21.63 -4.65
N THR A 104 -2.42 -21.85 -5.79
CA THR A 104 -1.87 -21.64 -7.13
C THR A 104 -1.95 -20.18 -7.57
N GLN A 105 -1.14 -19.80 -8.56
CA GLN A 105 -1.19 -18.48 -9.19
C GLN A 105 -2.60 -18.14 -9.74
N ASP A 106 -3.27 -19.09 -10.38
CA ASP A 106 -4.61 -18.89 -10.96
C ASP A 106 -5.69 -18.74 -9.88
N GLU A 107 -5.51 -19.34 -8.71
CA GLU A 107 -6.39 -19.12 -7.56
C GLU A 107 -6.21 -17.72 -7.02
N LEU A 108 -4.97 -17.29 -6.81
CA LEU A 108 -4.65 -15.93 -6.35
C LEU A 108 -5.17 -14.84 -7.30
N LEU A 109 -5.06 -15.04 -8.61
CA LEU A 109 -5.58 -14.08 -9.60
C LEU A 109 -7.12 -14.03 -9.65
N ARG A 110 -7.80 -15.12 -9.27
CA ARG A 110 -9.26 -15.18 -9.25
C ARG A 110 -9.85 -14.59 -7.97
N SER A 111 -9.19 -14.81 -6.84
CA SER A 111 -9.70 -14.41 -5.52
C SER A 111 -9.13 -13.08 -5.03
N GLY A 112 -8.01 -12.62 -5.61
CA GLY A 112 -7.27 -11.47 -5.11
C GLY A 112 -7.23 -10.29 -6.08
N LEU A 113 -7.04 -9.12 -5.49
CA LEU A 113 -6.72 -7.91 -6.21
C LEU A 113 -5.22 -7.85 -6.50
N ARG A 114 -4.86 -7.77 -7.79
CA ARG A 114 -3.46 -7.70 -8.22
C ARG A 114 -2.83 -6.38 -7.82
N LEU A 115 -1.62 -6.47 -7.28
CA LEU A 115 -0.82 -5.33 -6.84
C LEU A 115 0.39 -5.12 -7.76
N ALA A 116 0.71 -3.86 -8.03
CA ALA A 116 1.96 -3.46 -8.65
C ALA A 116 2.49 -2.18 -8.00
N GLY A 117 3.79 -1.95 -8.07
CA GLY A 117 4.40 -0.78 -7.46
C GLY A 117 5.71 -0.45 -8.16
N PRO A 118 5.98 0.84 -8.48
CA PRO A 118 7.20 1.24 -9.16
C PRO A 118 8.45 1.16 -8.26
N LEU A 119 8.26 1.09 -6.95
CA LEU A 119 9.33 1.12 -5.95
C LEU A 119 9.36 -0.19 -5.17
N GLY A 120 10.55 -0.69 -4.81
CA GLY A 120 10.70 -1.96 -4.08
C GLY A 120 10.21 -1.91 -2.63
N ASN A 121 9.95 -0.72 -2.09
CA ASN A 121 9.67 -0.50 -0.67
C ASN A 121 8.17 -0.47 -0.34
N VAL A 122 7.29 -0.53 -1.35
CA VAL A 122 5.83 -0.46 -1.16
C VAL A 122 5.21 -1.83 -0.87
N PHE A 123 6.05 -2.86 -0.70
CA PHE A 123 5.62 -4.21 -0.40
C PHE A 123 6.39 -4.74 0.81
N PRO A 124 5.72 -5.52 1.69
CA PRO A 124 6.39 -6.23 2.76
C PRO A 124 7.52 -7.13 2.25
N SER A 125 8.58 -7.26 3.05
CA SER A 125 9.69 -8.15 2.73
C SER A 125 9.28 -9.63 2.75
N ARG A 126 9.95 -10.42 1.91
CA ARG A 126 9.75 -11.88 1.84
C ARG A 126 10.39 -12.60 3.03
N ALA A 127 9.64 -13.50 3.66
CA ALA A 127 10.12 -14.29 4.79
C ALA A 127 10.78 -15.62 4.37
N GLU A 128 10.28 -16.27 3.30
CA GLU A 128 10.70 -17.61 2.91
C GLU A 128 11.06 -17.72 1.41
N PRO A 129 12.10 -18.48 1.02
CA PRO A 129 12.37 -18.82 -0.38
C PRO A 129 11.38 -19.88 -0.92
N GLY A 130 10.80 -19.65 -2.10
CA GLY A 130 9.75 -20.51 -2.68
C GLY A 130 8.36 -20.24 -2.09
N GLY A 131 7.28 -20.59 -2.81
CA GLY A 131 5.89 -20.47 -2.32
C GLY A 131 5.36 -19.04 -2.06
N PRO A 132 4.08 -18.92 -1.66
CA PRO A 132 3.44 -17.65 -1.30
C PRO A 132 3.88 -17.15 0.08
N ASN A 133 4.33 -15.89 0.15
CA ASN A 133 4.56 -15.24 1.44
C ASN A 133 3.26 -14.71 2.03
N LEU A 134 2.81 -15.27 3.16
CA LEU A 134 1.62 -14.83 3.89
C LEU A 134 2.02 -14.20 5.24
N ARG A 135 1.54 -12.98 5.51
CA ARG A 135 1.91 -12.23 6.72
C ARG A 135 1.16 -12.64 7.99
N GLY A 136 0.16 -13.53 7.90
CA GLY A 136 -0.64 -13.95 9.06
C GLY A 136 -1.52 -12.85 9.67
N GLN A 137 -1.52 -11.66 9.09
CA GLN A 137 -2.34 -10.51 9.47
C GLN A 137 -2.81 -9.78 8.21
N GLN A 138 -3.93 -9.06 8.32
CA GLN A 138 -4.37 -8.14 7.28
C GLN A 138 -3.47 -6.91 7.23
N LEU A 139 -3.27 -6.38 6.03
CA LEU A 139 -2.57 -5.14 5.76
C LEU A 139 -3.51 -4.17 5.05
N VAL A 140 -3.24 -2.88 5.24
CA VAL A 140 -3.92 -1.82 4.49
C VAL A 140 -2.96 -1.29 3.44
N PHE A 141 -3.29 -1.49 2.16
CA PHE A 141 -2.53 -0.94 1.05
C PHE A 141 -3.13 0.38 0.59
N VAL A 142 -2.27 1.37 0.33
CA VAL A 142 -2.64 2.66 -0.22
C VAL A 142 -2.23 2.70 -1.68
N GLY A 143 -3.12 3.15 -2.55
CA GLY A 143 -2.86 3.17 -3.99
C GLY A 143 -4.07 3.58 -4.81
N ALA A 144 -3.97 3.36 -6.12
CA ALA A 144 -5.04 3.69 -7.06
C ALA A 144 -5.07 2.70 -8.23
N PHE A 145 -6.18 2.65 -8.95
CA PHE A 145 -6.27 1.98 -10.25
C PHE A 145 -5.96 2.96 -11.38
N ALA A 146 -6.17 2.53 -12.63
CA ALA A 146 -6.12 3.36 -13.82
C ALA A 146 -4.87 4.26 -13.94
N ASP A 147 -3.71 3.77 -13.48
CA ASP A 147 -2.45 4.51 -13.55
C ASP A 147 -2.17 4.95 -14.98
N ALA A 148 -1.78 6.21 -15.19
CA ALA A 148 -1.57 6.77 -16.53
C ALA A 148 -0.62 5.93 -17.41
N ARG A 149 0.34 5.22 -16.79
CA ARG A 149 1.31 4.35 -17.47
C ARG A 149 0.69 3.06 -18.01
N SER A 150 -0.54 2.71 -17.62
CA SER A 150 -1.26 1.56 -18.17
C SER A 150 -1.44 1.66 -19.69
N SER A 151 -1.52 2.89 -20.23
CA SER A 151 -1.59 3.16 -21.67
C SER A 151 -0.30 2.78 -22.42
N ALA A 152 0.82 2.66 -21.72
CA ALA A 152 2.12 2.22 -22.26
C ALA A 152 2.34 0.70 -22.11
N CYS A 153 1.43 -0.03 -21.48
CA CYS A 153 1.47 -1.50 -21.50
C CYS A 153 1.32 -2.04 -22.92
N VAL A 154 1.84 -3.24 -23.18
CA VAL A 154 1.56 -3.93 -24.45
C VAL A 154 0.05 -4.08 -24.67
N PRO A 155 -0.45 -4.02 -25.92
CA PRO A 155 -1.88 -3.90 -26.21
C PRO A 155 -2.76 -4.95 -25.52
N GLU A 156 -2.28 -6.18 -25.40
CA GLU A 156 -3.01 -7.30 -24.81
C GLU A 156 -3.11 -7.20 -23.28
N ARG A 157 -2.35 -6.30 -22.64
CA ARG A 157 -2.26 -6.14 -21.18
C ARG A 157 -2.81 -4.82 -20.67
N VAL A 158 -3.19 -3.89 -21.54
CA VAL A 158 -3.65 -2.55 -21.14
C VAL A 158 -4.77 -2.64 -20.10
N GLU A 159 -5.80 -3.46 -20.34
CA GLU A 159 -6.91 -3.60 -19.41
C GLU A 159 -6.49 -4.23 -18.07
N ARG A 160 -5.57 -5.20 -18.08
CA ARG A 160 -5.01 -5.75 -16.85
C ARG A 160 -4.21 -4.70 -16.08
N CYS A 161 -3.39 -3.91 -16.77
CA CYS A 161 -2.61 -2.83 -16.17
C CYS A 161 -3.52 -1.77 -15.54
N ARG A 162 -4.63 -1.41 -16.21
CA ARG A 162 -5.62 -0.47 -15.68
C ARG A 162 -6.27 -0.98 -14.40
N ASN A 163 -6.60 -2.27 -14.36
CA ASN A 163 -7.25 -2.92 -13.21
C ASN A 163 -6.28 -3.42 -12.13
N THR A 164 -4.97 -3.16 -12.29
CA THR A 164 -3.98 -3.47 -11.26
C THR A 164 -3.94 -2.34 -10.26
N PHE A 165 -4.00 -2.65 -8.97
CA PHE A 165 -3.87 -1.67 -7.91
C PHE A 165 -2.41 -1.23 -7.78
N VAL A 166 -2.14 0.02 -8.13
CA VAL A 166 -0.80 0.60 -8.06
C VAL A 166 -0.57 1.14 -6.66
N VAL A 167 0.23 0.38 -5.90
CA VAL A 167 0.54 0.65 -4.51
C VAL A 167 1.57 1.78 -4.40
N THR A 168 1.25 2.74 -3.54
CA THR A 168 2.13 3.85 -3.16
C THR A 168 2.65 3.69 -1.73
N ASP A 169 1.89 3.06 -0.84
CA ASP A 169 2.27 2.81 0.55
C ASP A 169 1.52 1.60 1.13
N TYR A 170 1.94 1.10 2.28
CA TYR A 170 1.19 0.11 3.06
C TYR A 170 1.38 0.30 4.57
N ASP A 171 0.36 -0.05 5.35
CA ASP A 171 0.41 -0.07 6.80
C ASP A 171 0.04 -1.46 7.35
N GLU A 172 0.67 -1.83 8.46
CA GLU A 172 0.37 -3.05 9.24
C GLU A 172 -0.81 -2.84 10.19
N LEU A 173 -1.28 -1.61 10.35
CA LEU A 173 -2.35 -1.24 11.26
C LEU A 173 -3.72 -1.28 10.57
N VAL A 174 -4.50 -2.33 10.82
CA VAL A 174 -5.96 -2.16 10.93
C VAL A 174 -6.19 -1.59 12.34
N ARG A 175 -6.44 -0.28 12.45
CA ARG A 175 -6.70 0.36 13.76
C ARG A 175 -8.10 0.08 14.25
#